data_AF-A0A3B9KA17-F1
#
_entry.id   AF-A0A3B9KA17-F1
#
_cell.length_a   1.000
_cell.length_b   1.000
_cell.length_c   1.000
_cell.angle_alpha   90.00
_cell.angle_beta   90.00
_cell.angle_gamma   90.00
#
_symmetry.space_group_name_H-M   'P 1'
#
loop_
_entity.id
_entity.type
_entity.pdbx_description
1 polymer ?
#
loop_
_entity_poly.entity_id
_entity_poly.type
_entity_poly.pdbx_seq_one_letter_code
_entity_poly.pdbx_strand_id
1 'polypeptide(L)'
;MKLRLIVSIVMFFLLVVVVVGAVLFGPALLSVASNRSGSSDTSQPTALTSNPIARENAQPGTISWQIPTVRAATTEIQAYANATNVQPGKTLTFYVSSQKEGTTYWIDIYRLGWYGGDGGRLITSVGKQVGHVQGYYDAVNHQLVGCSTCIIHKSTGLIEANWKPSYTLTILPEWTTGIYLAKFTEANGLQTYVPFDVLGNPNSRYVVVTPDTTYAAYNDWGGLSLYSPTNSPFAETDSASTAKAVKVSFDRPYTQDNGASQVLAFEANAVHWMERQGYDLSYISNVDLHDDPAQLRHHHAYISLGHDEYWTKQMRDGVERARNDGVGLAFLGANASFWQMRFEADSAGTPDRTVVCYKVSTLQNDLARDPFYGKDNTLVTAHWRDPVLARPENALVGIMYSNYTDQQSLFPWRVDVTAKSRILDSTGLQPGQSYGCDLVGYVWDRVFQNGATPPGLQVIAQSPTKNYLQAADFSNTTYYIAPSGAMVFASGSILLTAALDSYRLHRDNTCYLQNSVVPAIQKLMANVMEALPFKHPA
;
A
#
# COMPACT_ATOMS: atom_id res chain seq x y z
N MET A 1 -24.07 -34.54 9.98
CA MET A 1 -23.77 -34.05 8.62
C MET A 1 -24.59 -32.78 8.44
N LYS A 2 -23.92 -31.62 8.31
CA LYS A 2 -24.29 -30.28 8.82
C LYS A 2 -23.89 -30.05 10.29
N LEU A 3 -23.43 -28.83 10.54
CA LEU A 3 -22.91 -28.22 11.77
C LEU A 3 -21.41 -28.44 12.08
N ARG A 4 -20.58 -27.51 11.60
CA ARG A 4 -19.41 -26.87 12.28
C ARG A 4 -18.55 -26.16 11.23
N LEU A 5 -18.93 -24.93 10.91
CA LEU A 5 -18.11 -23.98 10.14
C LEU A 5 -18.33 -22.58 10.70
N ILE A 6 -18.06 -22.39 11.98
CA ILE A 6 -17.94 -21.07 12.61
C ILE A 6 -16.87 -21.25 13.69
N VAL A 7 -15.82 -20.43 13.62
CA VAL A 7 -14.69 -20.19 14.54
C VAL A 7 -13.36 -20.36 13.80
N SER A 8 -12.95 -19.33 13.03
CA SER A 8 -11.56 -19.20 12.57
C SER A 8 -11.00 -17.78 12.58
N ILE A 9 -11.70 -16.76 13.10
CA ILE A 9 -11.16 -15.37 13.05
C ILE A 9 -11.17 -14.65 14.42
N VAL A 10 -11.78 -15.18 15.49
CA VAL A 10 -11.98 -14.39 16.75
C VAL A 10 -11.48 -15.07 18.04
N MET A 11 -10.49 -15.97 17.99
CA MET A 11 -9.80 -16.42 19.22
C MET A 11 -8.30 -16.34 19.08
N PHE A 12 -7.75 -15.13 19.23
CA PHE A 12 -6.30 -14.89 19.18
C PHE A 12 -5.74 -14.13 20.40
N PHE A 13 -6.41 -14.20 21.55
CA PHE A 13 -5.84 -13.68 22.81
C PHE A 13 -6.12 -14.63 23.99
N LEU A 14 -5.02 -15.20 24.53
CA LEU A 14 -4.74 -15.58 25.93
C LEU A 14 -3.94 -16.89 25.99
N LEU A 15 -2.66 -16.81 26.35
CA LEU A 15 -2.21 -17.11 27.72
C LEU A 15 -0.71 -16.82 27.88
N VAL A 16 -0.37 -16.01 28.88
CA VAL A 16 0.98 -15.89 29.45
C VAL A 16 1.07 -16.87 30.62
N VAL A 17 2.16 -17.65 30.70
CA VAL A 17 2.67 -18.19 31.97
C VAL A 17 4.19 -17.99 32.02
N VAL A 18 4.61 -17.42 33.15
CA VAL A 18 5.95 -17.06 33.60
C VAL A 18 6.78 -18.29 33.97
N VAL A 19 8.07 -18.31 33.60
CA VAL A 19 9.13 -18.93 34.43
C VAL A 19 10.38 -18.05 34.43
N VAL A 20 10.82 -17.73 35.64
CA VAL A 20 12.02 -16.97 36.01
C VAL A 20 13.28 -17.83 35.86
N GLY A 21 14.38 -17.24 35.39
CA GLY A 21 15.72 -17.84 35.45
C GLY A 21 16.80 -16.77 35.34
N ALA A 22 17.34 -16.34 36.48
CA ALA A 22 18.42 -15.39 36.59
C ALA A 22 19.79 -16.01 36.25
N VAL A 23 20.63 -15.34 35.46
CA VAL A 23 22.10 -15.49 35.51
C VAL A 23 22.81 -14.15 35.22
N LEU A 24 23.26 -13.55 36.31
CA LEU A 24 24.50 -12.81 36.64
C LEU A 24 25.39 -12.11 35.56
N PHE A 25 25.81 -10.93 36.00
CA PHE A 25 26.79 -9.95 35.51
C PHE A 25 28.17 -10.48 35.08
N GLY A 26 28.79 -9.76 34.14
CA GLY A 26 30.24 -9.64 33.99
C GLY A 26 30.63 -8.43 33.12
N PRO A 27 31.44 -7.47 33.59
CA PRO A 27 31.85 -6.30 32.81
C PRO A 27 33.22 -6.52 32.15
N ALA A 28 33.38 -6.13 30.89
CA ALA A 28 34.68 -5.82 30.30
C ALA A 28 34.52 -5.04 28.97
N LEU A 29 34.70 -3.72 29.03
CA LEU A 29 35.03 -2.90 27.85
C LEU A 29 36.40 -2.27 28.10
N LEU A 30 37.41 -2.82 27.42
CA LEU A 30 38.71 -2.17 27.21
C LEU A 30 38.66 -1.47 25.86
N SER A 31 38.77 -0.14 25.89
CA SER A 31 38.97 0.71 24.72
C SER A 31 40.41 0.60 24.24
N VAL A 32 40.62 0.25 22.96
CA VAL A 32 41.87 0.54 22.26
C VAL A 32 41.51 1.23 20.95
N ALA A 33 41.81 2.52 20.89
CA ALA A 33 41.82 3.30 19.67
C ALA A 33 43.06 2.92 18.84
N SER A 34 42.87 2.59 17.56
CA SER A 34 43.97 2.52 16.59
C SER A 34 43.65 3.45 15.43
N ASN A 35 44.38 4.55 15.38
CA ASN A 35 44.50 5.45 14.23
C ASN A 35 45.20 4.71 13.09
N ARG A 36 44.56 4.66 11.92
CA ARG A 36 45.27 4.59 10.63
C ARG A 36 44.65 5.57 9.65
N SER A 37 45.45 6.58 9.32
CA SER A 37 45.27 7.50 8.22
C SER A 37 45.45 6.78 6.88
N GLY A 38 44.64 7.14 5.88
CA GLY A 38 44.79 6.67 4.52
C GLY A 38 43.80 7.29 3.55
N SER A 39 44.26 8.34 2.85
CA SER A 39 43.83 8.80 1.52
C SER A 39 42.37 9.23 1.32
N SER A 40 42.16 10.54 1.38
CA SER A 40 40.98 11.26 0.90
C SER A 40 40.89 11.21 -0.63
N ASP A 41 40.01 10.37 -1.18
CA ASP A 41 39.49 10.56 -2.53
C ASP A 41 38.20 11.38 -2.42
N THR A 42 38.30 12.66 -2.77
CA THR A 42 37.25 13.67 -2.59
C THR A 42 36.54 13.90 -3.91
N SER A 43 35.53 13.09 -4.22
CA SER A 43 34.61 13.37 -5.32
C SER A 43 33.13 12.96 -5.07
N GLN A 44 32.72 12.78 -3.81
CA GLN A 44 31.32 12.52 -3.43
C GLN A 44 30.86 13.24 -2.11
N PRO A 45 30.83 14.59 -2.00
CA PRO A 45 30.01 15.22 -0.95
C PRO A 45 28.87 16.12 -1.46
N THR A 46 28.82 16.46 -2.75
CA THR A 46 27.85 17.46 -3.26
C THR A 46 26.50 16.88 -3.69
N ALA A 47 26.39 15.58 -3.98
CA ALA A 47 25.11 14.96 -4.36
C ALA A 47 24.16 14.76 -3.15
N LEU A 48 24.71 14.39 -1.99
CA LEU A 48 23.95 14.16 -0.75
C LEU A 48 23.30 15.42 -0.18
N THR A 49 23.82 16.61 -0.50
CA THR A 49 23.29 17.88 0.04
C THR A 49 22.06 18.39 -0.71
N SER A 50 21.77 17.90 -1.94
CA SER A 50 20.63 18.35 -2.76
C SER A 50 19.38 17.48 -2.66
N ASN A 51 19.51 16.16 -2.44
CA ASN A 51 18.36 15.25 -2.30
C ASN A 51 17.60 15.51 -0.99
N PRO A 52 16.32 15.97 -1.04
CA PRO A 52 15.52 16.22 0.16
C PRO A 52 15.30 14.98 1.02
N ILE A 53 15.17 13.80 0.41
CA ILE A 53 14.97 12.52 1.12
C ILE A 53 16.20 12.16 1.94
N ALA A 54 17.41 12.33 1.39
CA ALA A 54 18.65 12.04 2.11
C ALA A 54 18.85 12.99 3.32
N ARG A 55 18.53 14.28 3.15
CA ARG A 55 18.59 15.27 4.25
C ARG A 55 17.57 14.96 5.35
N GLU A 56 16.37 14.57 4.97
CA GLU A 56 15.31 14.17 5.90
C GLU A 56 15.71 12.93 6.69
N ASN A 57 16.26 11.90 6.03
CA ASN A 57 16.70 10.67 6.70
C ASN A 57 17.93 10.82 7.59
N ALA A 58 18.66 11.93 7.47
CA ALA A 58 19.74 12.28 8.39
C ALA A 58 19.23 12.84 9.73
N GLN A 59 17.93 13.17 9.83
CA GLN A 59 17.32 13.58 11.09
C GLN A 59 17.12 12.39 12.04
N PRO A 60 17.08 12.62 13.37
CA PRO A 60 16.79 11.55 14.33
C PRO A 60 15.41 10.92 14.10
N GLY A 61 15.36 9.59 14.10
CA GLY A 61 14.14 8.81 14.04
C GLY A 61 13.54 8.49 15.41
N THR A 62 12.44 7.75 15.39
CA THR A 62 11.83 7.14 16.57
C THR A 62 10.98 5.95 16.15
N ILE A 63 10.85 4.93 17.01
CA ILE A 63 9.87 3.84 16.83
C ILE A 63 8.48 4.20 17.38
N SER A 64 8.33 5.36 18.01
CA SER A 64 7.09 5.77 18.70
C SER A 64 5.90 5.94 17.76
N TRP A 65 6.12 5.97 16.44
CA TRP A 65 5.02 5.95 15.48
C TRP A 65 4.23 4.66 15.57
N GLN A 66 4.81 3.52 15.97
CA GLN A 66 4.15 2.22 16.05
C GLN A 66 3.10 2.19 17.18
N ILE A 67 1.90 1.69 16.88
CA ILE A 67 0.85 1.40 17.86
C ILE A 67 1.06 -0.03 18.38
N PRO A 68 1.39 -0.21 19.67
CA PRO A 68 1.41 -1.54 20.26
C PRO A 68 0.02 -2.19 20.21
N THR A 69 -0.07 -3.50 20.00
CA THR A 69 -1.35 -4.22 19.92
C THR A 69 -2.27 -3.95 21.10
N VAL A 70 -1.72 -3.81 22.31
CA VAL A 70 -2.49 -3.51 23.54
C VAL A 70 -3.04 -2.08 23.61
N ARG A 71 -2.63 -1.22 22.68
CA ARG A 71 -3.07 0.17 22.55
C ARG A 71 -3.90 0.41 21.30
N ALA A 72 -4.17 -0.61 20.48
CA ALA A 72 -5.03 -0.46 19.32
C ALA A 72 -6.46 -0.09 19.75
N ALA A 73 -6.94 1.07 19.30
CA ALA A 73 -8.34 1.44 19.46
C ALA A 73 -9.21 0.59 18.54
N THR A 74 -10.33 0.13 19.05
CA THR A 74 -11.37 -0.54 18.24
C THR A 74 -12.55 0.40 18.04
N THR A 75 -12.99 1.04 19.12
CA THR A 75 -14.17 1.91 19.16
C THR A 75 -13.93 3.22 19.92
N GLU A 76 -12.88 3.27 20.73
CA GLU A 76 -12.59 4.33 21.69
C GLU A 76 -12.32 5.68 21.00
N ILE A 77 -11.59 5.62 19.90
CA ILE A 77 -11.28 6.75 19.03
C ILE A 77 -11.13 6.25 17.58
N GLN A 78 -11.78 6.96 16.65
CA GLN A 78 -11.68 6.72 15.21
C GLN A 78 -11.52 8.06 14.50
N ALA A 79 -10.80 8.09 13.38
CA ALA A 79 -10.51 9.32 12.66
C ALA A 79 -10.38 9.11 11.15
N TYR A 80 -10.59 10.18 10.39
CA TYR A 80 -10.28 10.28 8.96
C TYR A 80 -9.91 11.71 8.58
N ALA A 81 -9.42 11.93 7.36
CA ALA A 81 -9.04 13.24 6.84
C ALA A 81 -9.87 13.63 5.59
N ASN A 82 -9.98 14.94 5.33
CA ASN A 82 -10.69 15.48 4.16
C ASN A 82 -9.95 15.28 2.82
N ALA A 83 -8.73 14.74 2.82
CA ALA A 83 -7.93 14.44 1.63
C ALA A 83 -6.96 13.29 1.93
N THR A 84 -6.53 12.57 0.88
CA THR A 84 -5.49 11.53 0.96
C THR A 84 -4.09 12.13 0.82
N ASN A 85 -3.98 13.30 0.19
CA ASN A 85 -2.74 14.03 -0.01
C ASN A 85 -2.90 15.51 0.36
N VAL A 86 -1.77 16.20 0.52
CA VAL A 86 -1.75 17.64 0.77
C VAL A 86 -0.43 18.27 0.32
N GLN A 87 -0.52 19.45 -0.34
CA GLN A 87 0.65 20.23 -0.71
C GLN A 87 1.21 21.03 0.49
N PRO A 88 2.53 21.25 0.57
CA PRO A 88 3.11 22.21 1.51
C PRO A 88 2.48 23.60 1.36
N GLY A 89 2.23 24.26 2.50
CA GLY A 89 1.50 25.52 2.57
C GLY A 89 -0.03 25.40 2.50
N LYS A 90 -0.57 24.18 2.33
CA LYS A 90 -2.01 23.90 2.42
C LYS A 90 -2.36 23.26 3.78
N THR A 91 -3.64 23.00 3.97
CA THR A 91 -4.18 22.47 5.22
C THR A 91 -4.87 21.13 5.01
N LEU A 92 -4.72 20.23 5.97
CA LEU A 92 -5.43 18.97 6.06
C LEU A 92 -6.34 19.00 7.29
N THR A 93 -7.61 18.67 7.14
CA THR A 93 -8.59 18.66 8.24
C THR A 93 -8.88 17.22 8.65
N PHE A 94 -8.70 16.96 9.94
CA PHE A 94 -9.05 15.71 10.59
C PHE A 94 -10.43 15.79 11.22
N TYR A 95 -11.16 14.70 11.06
CA TYR A 95 -12.44 14.43 11.69
C TYR A 95 -12.26 13.29 12.66
N VAL A 96 -12.57 13.54 13.93
CA VAL A 96 -12.31 12.60 15.02
C VAL A 96 -13.61 12.37 15.77
N SER A 97 -13.89 11.10 16.07
CA SER A 97 -14.99 10.71 16.94
C SER A 97 -14.41 9.94 18.12
N SER A 98 -14.72 10.40 19.33
CA SER A 98 -14.47 9.65 20.55
C SER A 98 -15.71 8.87 20.95
N GLN A 99 -15.53 7.71 21.57
CA GLN A 99 -16.65 6.90 22.04
C GLN A 99 -17.50 7.62 23.11
N LYS A 100 -16.86 8.47 23.91
CA LYS A 100 -17.50 9.25 24.98
C LYS A 100 -17.22 10.74 24.80
N GLU A 101 -18.24 11.55 25.10
CA GLU A 101 -18.17 13.00 24.98
C GLU A 101 -17.15 13.57 25.97
N GLY A 102 -16.32 14.50 25.52
CA GLY A 102 -15.31 15.14 26.36
C GLY A 102 -14.07 14.30 26.62
N THR A 103 -13.97 13.05 26.11
CA THR A 103 -12.72 12.28 26.17
C THR A 103 -11.64 13.02 25.42
N THR A 104 -10.56 13.37 26.10
CA THR A 104 -9.49 14.16 25.49
C THR A 104 -8.55 13.28 24.69
N TYR A 105 -7.93 13.84 23.66
CA TYR A 105 -6.95 13.13 22.84
C TYR A 105 -5.81 14.04 22.37
N TRP A 106 -4.75 13.44 21.85
CA TRP A 106 -3.59 14.11 21.26
C TRP A 106 -3.34 13.58 19.85
N ILE A 107 -2.64 14.37 19.03
CA ILE A 107 -2.28 13.98 17.67
C ILE A 107 -0.77 14.12 17.52
N ASP A 108 -0.10 13.03 17.18
CA ASP A 108 1.32 13.06 16.78
C ASP A 108 1.40 12.81 15.27
N ILE A 109 2.12 13.68 14.56
CA ILE A 109 2.32 13.53 13.13
C ILE A 109 3.70 12.94 12.88
N TYR A 110 3.75 11.77 12.25
CA TYR A 110 4.98 11.10 11.88
C TYR A 110 5.15 11.08 10.36
N ARG A 111 6.37 11.26 9.87
CA ARG A 111 6.76 10.90 8.50
C ARG A 111 7.40 9.52 8.52
N LEU A 112 6.98 8.62 7.65
CA LEU A 112 7.59 7.30 7.48
C LEU A 112 8.86 7.42 6.62
N GLY A 113 9.86 6.57 6.89
CA GLY A 113 11.15 6.64 6.21
C GLY A 113 12.22 5.79 6.89
N TRP A 114 13.48 5.90 6.48
CA TRP A 114 14.56 5.07 7.02
C TRP A 114 14.99 5.49 8.44
N TYR A 115 15.39 6.75 8.60
CA TYR A 115 15.84 7.35 9.88
C TYR A 115 16.75 6.45 10.74
N GLY A 116 17.79 5.86 10.13
CA GLY A 116 18.73 4.99 10.85
C GLY A 116 18.18 3.61 11.24
N GLY A 117 17.00 3.23 10.75
CA GLY A 117 16.31 1.98 11.05
C GLY A 117 15.10 2.13 11.96
N ASP A 118 14.81 3.34 12.45
CA ASP A 118 13.67 3.60 13.34
C ASP A 118 12.33 3.63 12.62
N GLY A 119 12.31 3.78 11.29
CA GLY A 119 11.10 3.66 10.45
C GLY A 119 10.22 4.90 10.40
N GLY A 120 10.51 5.93 11.20
CA GLY A 120 9.77 7.18 11.14
C GLY A 120 10.38 8.28 11.99
N ARG A 121 9.95 9.52 11.73
CA ARG A 121 10.31 10.70 12.51
C ARG A 121 9.06 11.42 13.00
N LEU A 122 9.06 11.84 14.26
CA LEU A 122 8.06 12.75 14.77
C LEU A 122 8.28 14.14 14.16
N ILE A 123 7.29 14.62 13.42
CA ILE A 123 7.32 15.92 12.74
C ILE A 123 6.80 17.00 13.66
N THR A 124 5.65 16.75 14.29
CA THR A 124 5.05 17.67 15.25
C THR A 124 4.04 16.94 16.14
N SER A 125 3.77 17.51 17.31
CA SER A 125 2.72 17.07 18.22
C SER A 125 1.69 18.18 18.40
N VAL A 126 0.43 17.82 18.26
CA VAL A 126 -0.71 18.69 18.55
C VAL A 126 -1.09 18.48 20.01
N GLY A 127 -1.24 19.60 20.72
CA GLY A 127 -1.65 19.61 22.13
C GLY A 127 -3.04 18.98 22.35
N LYS A 128 -3.43 18.90 23.62
CA LYS A 128 -4.69 18.30 24.06
C LYS A 128 -5.90 18.85 23.28
N GLN A 129 -6.64 17.96 22.66
CA GLN A 129 -7.94 18.20 22.02
C GLN A 129 -9.08 17.65 22.89
N VAL A 130 -10.29 18.15 22.68
CA VAL A 130 -11.51 17.63 23.30
C VAL A 130 -12.24 16.76 22.27
N GLY A 131 -12.50 15.49 22.61
CA GLY A 131 -13.24 14.56 21.77
C GLY A 131 -14.75 14.80 21.84
N HIS A 132 -15.39 14.59 20.70
CA HIS A 132 -16.84 14.67 20.53
C HIS A 132 -17.37 13.34 20.01
N VAL A 133 -18.56 12.94 20.45
CA VAL A 133 -19.24 11.75 19.93
C VAL A 133 -19.91 12.10 18.60
N GLN A 134 -19.35 11.59 17.51
CA GLN A 134 -19.90 11.77 16.15
C GLN A 134 -20.36 10.45 15.53
N GLY A 135 -20.19 9.34 16.25
CA GLY A 135 -20.47 7.97 15.83
C GLY A 135 -19.20 7.15 15.63
N TYR A 136 -19.29 5.82 15.66
CA TYR A 136 -18.16 4.94 15.40
C TYR A 136 -18.65 3.61 14.82
N TYR A 137 -17.78 2.89 14.13
CA TYR A 137 -18.06 1.53 13.69
C TYR A 137 -17.47 0.52 14.68
N ASP A 138 -18.33 -0.29 15.28
CA ASP A 138 -17.94 -1.45 16.06
C ASP A 138 -17.76 -2.64 15.12
N ALA A 139 -16.51 -2.89 14.73
CA ALA A 139 -16.17 -3.98 13.83
C ALA A 139 -16.40 -5.37 14.44
N VAL A 140 -16.38 -5.50 15.78
CA VAL A 140 -16.61 -6.78 16.48
C VAL A 140 -18.08 -7.17 16.40
N ASN A 141 -18.96 -6.20 16.63
CA ASN A 141 -20.40 -6.41 16.56
C ASN A 141 -21.00 -6.08 15.19
N HIS A 142 -20.16 -5.73 14.21
CA HIS A 142 -20.54 -5.35 12.85
C HIS A 142 -21.61 -4.24 12.82
N GLN A 143 -21.48 -3.24 13.69
CA GLN A 143 -22.53 -2.23 13.88
C GLN A 143 -21.97 -0.80 13.81
N LEU A 144 -22.65 0.06 13.05
CA LEU A 144 -22.45 1.50 13.13
C LEU A 144 -23.25 2.06 14.32
N VAL A 145 -22.57 2.65 15.30
CA VAL A 145 -23.15 3.10 16.57
C VAL A 145 -23.10 4.63 16.67
N GLY A 146 -24.23 5.25 17.04
CA GLY A 146 -24.28 6.66 17.40
C GLY A 146 -23.99 7.66 16.27
N CYS A 147 -23.88 7.22 15.02
CA CYS A 147 -23.53 8.09 13.89
C CYS A 147 -24.75 8.82 13.31
N SER A 148 -25.24 9.82 14.02
CA SER A 148 -26.39 10.63 13.56
C SER A 148 -26.08 11.52 12.36
N THR A 149 -24.80 11.81 12.10
CA THR A 149 -24.36 12.59 10.95
C THR A 149 -24.18 11.75 9.69
N CYS A 150 -24.04 10.43 9.82
CA CYS A 150 -23.70 9.55 8.72
C CYS A 150 -24.72 9.65 7.57
N ILE A 151 -24.21 9.75 6.35
CA ILE A 151 -25.01 9.67 5.13
C ILE A 151 -24.89 8.26 4.59
N ILE A 152 -26.04 7.59 4.42
CA ILE A 152 -26.09 6.18 4.02
C ILE A 152 -27.01 6.03 2.80
N HIS A 153 -26.43 5.64 1.66
CA HIS A 153 -27.19 5.33 0.45
C HIS A 153 -27.34 3.82 0.30
N LYS A 154 -28.46 3.29 0.81
CA LYS A 154 -28.74 1.84 0.82
C LYS A 154 -28.67 1.17 -0.56
N SER A 155 -29.02 1.87 -1.63
CA SER A 155 -29.03 1.32 -2.99
C SER A 155 -27.63 1.09 -3.57
N THR A 156 -26.62 1.85 -3.12
CA THR A 156 -25.24 1.74 -3.59
C THR A 156 -24.29 1.17 -2.53
N GLY A 157 -24.71 1.15 -1.26
CA GLY A 157 -23.87 0.81 -0.13
C GLY A 157 -22.91 1.93 0.31
N LEU A 158 -23.05 3.15 -0.23
CA LEU A 158 -22.22 4.28 0.16
C LEU A 158 -22.51 4.67 1.61
N ILE A 159 -21.44 4.84 2.39
CA ILE A 159 -21.46 5.34 3.76
C ILE A 159 -20.42 6.45 3.85
N GLU A 160 -20.85 7.62 4.27
CA GLU A 160 -20.00 8.76 4.64
C GLU A 160 -20.24 9.06 6.11
N ALA A 161 -19.17 9.25 6.89
CA ALA A 161 -19.29 9.58 8.30
C ALA A 161 -19.90 10.98 8.51
N ASN A 162 -19.55 11.92 7.61
CA ASN A 162 -20.05 13.29 7.59
C ASN A 162 -19.93 13.99 8.97
N TRP A 163 -18.86 13.64 9.68
CA TRP A 163 -18.50 14.24 10.97
C TRP A 163 -18.16 15.72 10.81
N LYS A 164 -18.32 16.49 11.88
CA LYS A 164 -17.84 17.86 11.95
C LYS A 164 -16.31 17.89 12.10
N PRO A 165 -15.64 18.88 11.48
CA PRO A 165 -14.20 19.08 11.63
C PRO A 165 -13.76 19.10 13.09
N SER A 166 -12.66 18.42 13.41
CA SER A 166 -12.12 18.36 14.77
C SER A 166 -10.81 19.13 14.91
N TYR A 167 -9.92 19.02 13.92
CA TYR A 167 -8.65 19.74 13.91
C TYR A 167 -8.17 20.00 12.48
N THR A 168 -7.64 21.19 12.21
CA THR A 168 -7.04 21.54 10.91
C THR A 168 -5.54 21.72 11.09
N LEU A 169 -4.77 20.85 10.43
CA LEU A 169 -3.31 20.85 10.39
C LEU A 169 -2.82 21.70 9.22
N THR A 170 -1.91 22.62 9.47
CA THR A 170 -1.18 23.33 8.41
C THR A 170 0.10 22.57 8.08
N ILE A 171 0.30 22.27 6.80
CA ILE A 171 1.52 21.63 6.31
C ILE A 171 2.55 22.71 6.02
N LEU A 172 3.67 22.69 6.75
CA LEU A 172 4.68 23.73 6.59
C LEU A 172 5.53 23.51 5.33
N PRO A 173 6.05 24.58 4.68
CA PRO A 173 6.84 24.47 3.44
C PRO A 173 8.05 23.54 3.52
N GLU A 174 8.63 23.33 4.70
CA GLU A 174 9.79 22.48 4.96
C GLU A 174 9.44 20.99 5.12
N TRP A 175 8.16 20.61 5.12
CA TRP A 175 7.77 19.20 5.22
C TRP A 175 8.22 18.45 3.96
N THR A 176 9.11 17.50 4.15
CA THR A 176 9.66 16.67 3.07
C THR A 176 8.59 15.74 2.51
N THR A 177 8.43 15.68 1.19
CA THR A 177 7.51 14.73 0.54
C THR A 177 7.68 13.31 1.07
N GLY A 178 6.57 12.59 1.26
CA GLY A 178 6.57 11.30 1.92
C GLY A 178 5.18 10.84 2.32
N ILE A 179 5.13 9.62 2.83
CA ILE A 179 3.96 9.05 3.48
C ILE A 179 3.99 9.44 4.96
N TYR A 180 2.88 9.99 5.46
CA TYR A 180 2.73 10.45 6.84
C TYR A 180 1.64 9.66 7.56
N LEU A 181 1.78 9.53 8.88
CA LEU A 181 0.76 9.01 9.78
C LEU A 181 0.40 10.09 10.81
N ALA A 182 -0.87 10.48 10.86
CA ALA A 182 -1.42 11.13 12.04
C ALA A 182 -1.85 10.06 13.03
N LYS A 183 -1.18 9.97 14.18
CA LYS A 183 -1.50 9.04 15.26
C LYS A 183 -2.31 9.75 16.33
N PHE A 184 -3.54 9.33 16.53
CA PHE A 184 -4.43 9.85 17.56
C PHE A 184 -4.31 8.98 18.80
N THR A 185 -4.15 9.57 19.99
CA THR A 185 -4.11 8.85 21.27
C THR A 185 -5.15 9.44 22.21
N GLU A 186 -6.12 8.65 22.67
CA GLU A 186 -7.12 9.11 23.65
C GLU A 186 -6.62 9.01 25.10
N ALA A 187 -7.38 9.55 26.05
CA ALA A 187 -6.99 9.70 27.46
C ALA A 187 -6.52 8.41 28.18
N ASN A 188 -7.04 7.24 27.82
CA ASN A 188 -6.60 5.95 28.37
C ASN A 188 -5.45 5.31 27.56
N GLY A 189 -4.98 5.99 26.52
CA GLY A 189 -3.85 5.62 25.70
C GLY A 189 -4.18 4.72 24.51
N LEU A 190 -5.45 4.57 24.13
CA LEU A 190 -5.87 3.82 22.93
C LEU A 190 -5.67 4.68 21.68
N GLN A 191 -5.29 4.05 20.58
CA GLN A 191 -4.65 4.71 19.45
C GLN A 191 -5.19 4.26 18.09
N THR A 192 -5.25 5.19 17.15
CA THR A 192 -5.57 4.93 15.74
C THR A 192 -4.74 5.84 14.82
N TYR A 193 -4.58 5.46 13.57
CA TYR A 193 -3.90 6.22 12.53
C TYR A 193 -4.85 6.83 11.52
N VAL A 194 -4.38 7.89 10.86
CA VAL A 194 -4.85 8.34 9.55
C VAL A 194 -3.63 8.54 8.66
N PRO A 195 -3.45 7.75 7.57
CA PRO A 195 -2.38 7.96 6.60
C PRO A 195 -2.73 9.11 5.66
N PHE A 196 -1.72 9.84 5.21
CA PHE A 196 -1.82 10.83 4.14
C PHE A 196 -0.45 11.10 3.52
N ASP A 197 -0.43 11.58 2.29
CA ASP A 197 0.80 11.95 1.58
C ASP A 197 1.05 13.45 1.64
N VAL A 198 2.30 13.82 1.83
CA VAL A 198 2.75 15.21 1.63
C VAL A 198 3.45 15.28 0.28
N LEU A 199 2.93 16.14 -0.58
CA LEU A 199 3.45 16.32 -1.93
C LEU A 199 4.74 17.16 -1.92
N GLY A 200 5.53 17.05 -2.97
CA GLY A 200 6.73 17.87 -3.15
C GLY A 200 7.72 17.24 -4.13
N ASN A 201 8.84 17.92 -4.34
CA ASN A 201 9.89 17.47 -5.26
C ASN A 201 9.36 17.07 -6.67
N PRO A 202 8.65 17.97 -7.39
CA PRO A 202 7.90 17.62 -8.60
C PRO A 202 8.76 17.23 -9.83
N ASN A 203 10.08 17.28 -9.71
CA ASN A 203 11.03 16.83 -10.73
C ASN A 203 12.01 15.79 -10.17
N SER A 204 11.58 15.05 -9.14
CA SER A 204 12.36 13.96 -8.56
C SER A 204 12.69 12.91 -9.64
N ARG A 205 13.78 12.19 -9.45
CA ARG A 205 14.13 11.08 -10.34
C ARG A 205 13.06 9.99 -10.37
N TYR A 206 12.47 9.65 -9.23
CA TYR A 206 11.42 8.63 -9.10
C TYR A 206 10.19 9.21 -8.42
N VAL A 207 9.02 9.04 -9.05
CA VAL A 207 7.72 9.27 -8.41
C VAL A 207 7.16 7.96 -7.90
N VAL A 208 6.80 7.94 -6.63
CA VAL A 208 6.21 6.81 -5.92
C VAL A 208 4.73 7.08 -5.72
N VAL A 209 3.88 6.10 -6.05
CA VAL A 209 2.43 6.24 -5.96
C VAL A 209 1.85 5.27 -4.95
N THR A 210 1.10 5.80 -3.98
CA THR A 210 0.37 5.05 -2.96
C THR A 210 -1.02 4.64 -3.48
N PRO A 211 -1.51 3.43 -3.17
CA PRO A 211 -2.76 2.88 -3.69
C PRO A 211 -4.00 3.22 -2.83
N ASP A 212 -4.27 4.52 -2.59
CA ASP A 212 -5.39 4.97 -1.73
C ASP A 212 -6.77 4.46 -2.18
N THR A 213 -6.95 4.31 -3.48
CA THR A 213 -8.19 3.80 -4.08
C THR A 213 -8.45 2.35 -3.67
N THR A 214 -7.38 1.55 -3.52
CA THR A 214 -7.46 0.20 -2.93
C THR A 214 -7.78 0.29 -1.45
N TYR A 215 -7.19 1.24 -0.69
CA TYR A 215 -7.53 1.42 0.72
C TYR A 215 -9.04 1.64 0.89
N ALA A 216 -9.63 2.54 0.11
CA ALA A 216 -11.08 2.79 0.13
C ALA A 216 -11.91 1.58 -0.33
N ALA A 217 -11.46 0.88 -1.38
CA ALA A 217 -12.13 -0.30 -1.92
C ALA A 217 -12.27 -1.44 -0.89
N TYR A 218 -11.24 -1.64 -0.07
CA TYR A 218 -11.20 -2.65 0.97
C TYR A 218 -11.75 -2.18 2.32
N ASN A 219 -11.84 -0.87 2.55
CA ASN A 219 -12.35 -0.32 3.81
C ASN A 219 -13.81 -0.72 4.04
N ASP A 220 -14.06 -1.46 5.11
CA ASP A 220 -15.37 -1.96 5.51
C ASP A 220 -15.99 -1.18 6.67
N TRP A 221 -15.47 0.01 6.98
CA TRP A 221 -16.06 0.89 7.99
C TRP A 221 -17.54 1.17 7.68
N GLY A 222 -18.42 0.88 8.64
CA GLY A 222 -19.88 0.93 8.47
C GLY A 222 -20.51 -0.37 7.96
N GLY A 223 -19.71 -1.43 7.78
CA GLY A 223 -20.16 -2.79 7.46
C GLY A 223 -20.23 -3.12 5.96
N LEU A 224 -19.74 -2.24 5.08
CA LEU A 224 -19.72 -2.43 3.63
C LEU A 224 -18.43 -1.90 3.00
N SER A 225 -17.84 -2.71 2.13
CA SER A 225 -16.75 -2.36 1.20
C SER A 225 -17.13 -2.78 -0.22
N LEU A 226 -16.23 -2.64 -1.20
CA LEU A 226 -16.45 -3.17 -2.55
C LEU A 226 -16.36 -4.70 -2.63
N TYR A 227 -16.13 -5.37 -1.50
CA TYR A 227 -16.12 -6.82 -1.38
C TYR A 227 -17.28 -7.30 -0.52
N SER A 228 -17.69 -8.54 -0.72
CA SER A 228 -18.78 -9.11 0.05
C SER A 228 -18.40 -9.11 1.54
N PRO A 229 -19.25 -8.52 2.39
CA PRO A 229 -19.02 -8.52 3.82
C PRO A 229 -19.16 -9.95 4.30
N THR A 230 -18.21 -10.44 5.08
CA THR A 230 -18.42 -11.70 5.80
C THR A 230 -19.56 -11.58 6.83
N ASN A 231 -19.93 -10.35 7.25
CA ASN A 231 -21.05 -10.03 8.16
C ASN A 231 -21.53 -8.56 8.04
N SER A 232 -22.42 -8.20 7.11
CA SER A 232 -22.97 -6.83 7.04
C SER A 232 -24.24 -6.65 7.89
N PRO A 233 -24.41 -5.51 8.60
CA PRO A 233 -25.64 -5.17 9.32
C PRO A 233 -26.85 -4.89 8.40
N PHE A 234 -26.64 -4.81 7.08
CA PHE A 234 -27.70 -4.67 6.07
C PHE A 234 -28.12 -6.01 5.46
N ALA A 235 -27.67 -7.13 6.02
CA ALA A 235 -28.16 -8.46 5.68
C ALA A 235 -29.58 -8.67 6.24
N GLU A 236 -30.57 -8.00 5.65
CA GLU A 236 -31.96 -8.37 5.83
C GLU A 236 -32.29 -9.60 4.97
N THR A 237 -33.13 -10.44 5.56
CA THR A 237 -33.44 -11.86 5.30
C THR A 237 -34.11 -12.19 3.97
N ASP A 238 -33.84 -11.43 2.91
CA ASP A 238 -34.24 -11.81 1.56
C ASP A 238 -33.03 -12.31 0.77
N SER A 239 -33.26 -13.31 -0.06
CA SER A 239 -32.27 -14.16 -0.74
C SER A 239 -31.33 -13.45 -1.76
N ALA A 240 -31.05 -12.16 -1.56
CA ALA A 240 -30.09 -11.29 -2.25
C ALA A 240 -28.94 -10.78 -1.35
N SER A 241 -28.85 -11.25 -0.09
CA SER A 241 -27.98 -10.73 0.98
C SER A 241 -26.47 -11.06 0.89
N THR A 242 -25.88 -11.00 -0.30
CA THR A 242 -24.42 -11.02 -0.56
C THR A 242 -23.85 -9.60 -0.78
N ALA A 243 -24.59 -8.57 -0.36
CA ALA A 243 -24.44 -7.18 -0.79
C ALA A 243 -23.06 -6.59 -0.48
N LYS A 244 -22.23 -6.47 -1.52
CA LYS A 244 -21.07 -5.57 -1.56
C LYS A 244 -21.55 -4.16 -1.95
N ALA A 245 -20.89 -3.12 -1.46
CA ALA A 245 -21.12 -1.78 -1.98
C ALA A 245 -20.61 -1.69 -3.43
N VAL A 246 -21.18 -0.74 -4.18
CA VAL A 246 -20.65 -0.30 -5.49
C VAL A 246 -20.06 1.10 -5.43
N LYS A 247 -20.19 1.77 -4.28
CA LYS A 247 -19.60 3.08 -3.97
C LYS A 247 -19.04 3.08 -2.55
N VAL A 248 -17.82 3.57 -2.39
CA VAL A 248 -17.13 3.69 -1.10
C VAL A 248 -16.47 5.05 -0.98
N SER A 249 -16.58 5.68 0.18
CA SER A 249 -16.05 7.03 0.42
C SER A 249 -14.71 7.02 1.15
N PHE A 250 -13.91 8.06 0.91
CA PHE A 250 -12.77 8.46 1.73
C PHE A 250 -13.18 9.22 3.01
N ASP A 251 -14.43 9.69 3.10
CA ASP A 251 -14.97 10.43 4.25
C ASP A 251 -15.43 9.50 5.38
N ARG A 252 -14.58 8.54 5.72
CA ARG A 252 -14.79 7.58 6.82
C ARG A 252 -13.45 7.01 7.30
N PRO A 253 -13.35 6.62 8.58
CA PRO A 253 -12.16 5.96 9.11
C PRO A 253 -11.80 4.67 8.37
N TYR A 254 -10.52 4.31 8.36
CA TYR A 254 -10.05 2.99 7.92
C TYR A 254 -10.12 1.98 9.08
N THR A 255 -10.52 0.74 8.79
CA THR A 255 -10.62 -0.33 9.79
C THR A 255 -9.36 -1.18 9.87
N GLN A 256 -8.60 -1.31 8.79
CA GLN A 256 -7.41 -2.16 8.74
C GLN A 256 -6.20 -1.52 9.41
N ASP A 257 -5.37 -2.36 10.04
CA ASP A 257 -4.08 -2.01 10.65
C ASP A 257 -4.13 -0.73 11.50
N ASN A 258 -5.13 -0.68 12.40
CA ASN A 258 -5.39 0.42 13.33
C ASN A 258 -5.68 1.77 12.65
N GLY A 259 -6.13 1.76 11.39
CA GLY A 259 -6.39 2.96 10.60
C GLY A 259 -5.30 3.28 9.58
N ALA A 260 -4.17 2.55 9.57
CA ALA A 260 -3.12 2.74 8.56
C ALA A 260 -3.46 2.10 7.20
N SER A 261 -4.60 1.43 7.10
CA SER A 261 -5.00 0.65 5.92
C SER A 261 -3.88 -0.32 5.51
N GLN A 262 -3.39 -0.28 4.27
CA GLN A 262 -2.39 -1.23 3.77
C GLN A 262 -0.95 -0.68 3.77
N VAL A 263 -0.74 0.59 4.14
CA VAL A 263 0.56 1.28 4.11
C VAL A 263 1.63 0.48 4.85
N LEU A 264 1.33 0.10 6.09
CA LEU A 264 2.27 -0.61 6.96
C LEU A 264 2.46 -2.08 6.56
N ALA A 265 1.46 -2.69 5.93
CA ALA A 265 1.52 -4.08 5.50
C ALA A 265 2.36 -4.26 4.24
N PHE A 266 2.18 -3.41 3.23
CA PHE A 266 2.66 -3.67 1.87
C PHE A 266 3.65 -2.64 1.31
N GLU A 267 3.79 -1.47 1.93
CA GLU A 267 4.52 -0.34 1.34
C GLU A 267 5.74 0.07 2.16
N ALA A 268 5.61 0.05 3.49
CA ALA A 268 6.65 0.51 4.42
C ALA A 268 8.03 -0.10 4.14
N ASN A 269 8.12 -1.37 3.78
CA ASN A 269 9.40 -2.01 3.42
C ASN A 269 10.09 -1.40 2.22
N ALA A 270 9.33 -1.14 1.15
CA ALA A 270 9.86 -0.53 -0.06
C ALA A 270 10.29 0.91 0.24
N VAL A 271 9.46 1.66 0.97
CA VAL A 271 9.76 3.03 1.41
C VAL A 271 11.04 3.09 2.22
N HIS A 272 11.15 2.31 3.30
CA HIS A 272 12.33 2.28 4.15
C HIS A 272 13.59 1.93 3.35
N TRP A 273 13.52 0.92 2.49
CA TRP A 273 14.67 0.50 1.69
C TRP A 273 15.07 1.57 0.66
N MET A 274 14.12 2.11 -0.10
CA MET A 274 14.40 3.12 -1.12
C MET A 274 14.99 4.39 -0.50
N GLU A 275 14.45 4.83 0.63
CA GLU A 275 14.96 5.98 1.37
C GLU A 275 16.34 5.71 1.98
N ARG A 276 16.57 4.50 2.51
CA ARG A 276 17.89 4.07 2.98
C ARG A 276 18.94 4.09 1.87
N GLN A 277 18.57 3.74 0.64
CA GLN A 277 19.46 3.83 -0.52
C GLN A 277 19.72 5.27 -0.98
N GLY A 278 18.99 6.26 -0.43
CA GLY A 278 19.17 7.67 -0.77
C GLY A 278 18.66 8.02 -2.17
N TYR A 279 17.66 7.29 -2.69
CA TYR A 279 17.03 7.66 -3.96
C TYR A 279 16.34 9.03 -3.86
N ASP A 280 16.32 9.75 -4.98
CA ASP A 280 15.62 11.04 -5.10
C ASP A 280 14.15 10.79 -5.46
N LEU A 281 13.29 10.85 -4.44
CA LEU A 281 11.90 10.44 -4.49
C LEU A 281 10.95 11.64 -4.36
N SER A 282 9.78 11.50 -4.98
CA SER A 282 8.55 12.20 -4.60
C SER A 282 7.45 11.17 -4.36
N TYR A 283 6.46 11.53 -3.53
CA TYR A 283 5.31 10.69 -3.23
C TYR A 283 4.03 11.42 -3.62
N ILE A 284 3.14 10.70 -4.29
CA ILE A 284 1.81 11.17 -4.67
C ILE A 284 0.78 10.06 -4.38
N SER A 285 -0.47 10.45 -4.16
CA SER A 285 -1.58 9.51 -4.03
C SER A 285 -2.11 9.08 -5.39
N ASN A 286 -2.87 7.98 -5.42
CA ASN A 286 -3.63 7.61 -6.61
C ASN A 286 -4.60 8.74 -7.06
N VAL A 287 -5.11 9.55 -6.13
CA VAL A 287 -5.97 10.72 -6.45
C VAL A 287 -5.19 11.77 -7.24
N ASP A 288 -3.95 12.08 -6.85
CA ASP A 288 -3.09 13.00 -7.62
C ASP A 288 -2.81 12.48 -9.04
N LEU A 289 -2.61 11.17 -9.17
CA LEU A 289 -2.41 10.53 -10.47
C LEU A 289 -3.68 10.58 -11.35
N HIS A 290 -4.88 10.57 -10.74
CA HIS A 290 -6.13 10.80 -11.45
C HIS A 290 -6.23 12.23 -11.98
N ASP A 291 -5.93 13.19 -11.11
CA ASP A 291 -6.13 14.62 -11.36
C ASP A 291 -5.14 15.16 -12.39
N ASP A 292 -3.87 14.76 -12.28
CA ASP A 292 -2.82 15.13 -13.23
C ASP A 292 -1.92 13.94 -13.60
N PRO A 293 -2.38 13.05 -14.50
CA PRO A 293 -1.53 11.97 -15.00
C PRO A 293 -0.32 12.45 -15.81
N ALA A 294 -0.32 13.69 -16.30
CA ALA A 294 0.76 14.21 -17.12
C ALA A 294 2.02 14.50 -16.30
N GLN A 295 1.87 14.71 -14.98
CA GLN A 295 2.98 14.95 -14.05
C GLN A 295 4.04 13.84 -14.07
N LEU A 296 3.65 12.60 -14.40
CA LEU A 296 4.58 11.46 -14.48
C LEU A 296 5.76 11.71 -15.43
N ARG A 297 5.60 12.58 -16.43
CA ARG A 297 6.64 12.90 -17.41
C ARG A 297 7.66 13.93 -16.93
N HIS A 298 7.46 14.52 -15.75
CA HIS A 298 8.48 15.32 -15.07
C HIS A 298 9.50 14.44 -14.32
N HIS A 299 9.21 13.15 -14.20
CA HIS A 299 10.04 12.15 -13.55
C HIS A 299 10.68 11.22 -14.57
N HIS A 300 11.73 10.51 -14.15
CA HIS A 300 12.37 9.52 -15.01
C HIS A 300 11.78 8.11 -14.83
N ALA A 301 11.19 7.84 -13.66
CA ALA A 301 10.54 6.56 -13.38
C ALA A 301 9.33 6.71 -12.44
N TYR A 302 8.33 5.88 -12.68
CA TYR A 302 7.13 5.70 -11.87
C TYR A 302 7.21 4.39 -11.09
N ILE A 303 6.80 4.41 -9.82
CA ILE A 303 6.79 3.25 -8.93
C ILE A 303 5.41 3.08 -8.33
N SER A 304 4.71 2.01 -8.70
CA SER A 304 3.48 1.54 -8.08
C SER A 304 3.85 0.67 -6.87
N LEU A 305 3.33 1.01 -5.68
CA LEU A 305 3.62 0.27 -4.44
C LEU A 305 2.48 -0.67 -4.04
N GLY A 306 2.87 -1.82 -3.47
CA GLY A 306 1.95 -2.68 -2.73
C GLY A 306 0.81 -3.22 -3.59
N HIS A 307 -0.42 -3.06 -3.11
CA HIS A 307 -1.62 -3.62 -3.75
C HIS A 307 -2.41 -2.54 -4.50
N ASP A 308 -1.92 -2.16 -5.67
CA ASP A 308 -2.46 -1.04 -6.48
C ASP A 308 -3.55 -1.47 -7.47
N GLU A 309 -4.66 -2.02 -6.95
CA GLU A 309 -5.66 -2.78 -7.72
C GLU A 309 -6.70 -1.92 -8.48
N TYR A 310 -7.05 -0.74 -7.97
CA TYR A 310 -8.23 0.03 -8.42
C TYR A 310 -7.84 1.30 -9.17
N TRP A 311 -7.89 1.26 -10.49
CA TRP A 311 -7.42 2.36 -11.34
C TRP A 311 -8.57 2.99 -12.12
N THR A 312 -8.53 4.31 -12.27
CA THR A 312 -9.39 5.01 -13.24
C THR A 312 -8.80 4.92 -14.65
N LYS A 313 -9.63 5.24 -15.65
CA LYS A 313 -9.18 5.42 -17.04
C LYS A 313 -8.05 6.44 -17.15
N GLN A 314 -8.18 7.55 -16.45
CA GLN A 314 -7.22 8.65 -16.45
C GLN A 314 -5.84 8.19 -15.96
N MET A 315 -5.80 7.48 -14.83
CA MET A 315 -4.57 6.90 -14.30
C MET A 315 -3.95 5.91 -15.31
N ARG A 316 -4.74 4.96 -15.83
CA ARG A 316 -4.25 3.94 -16.77
C ARG A 316 -3.71 4.54 -18.06
N ASP A 317 -4.42 5.50 -18.66
CA ASP A 317 -3.99 6.22 -19.85
C ASP A 317 -2.72 7.04 -19.58
N GLY A 318 -2.65 7.68 -18.41
CA GLY A 318 -1.49 8.44 -17.95
C GLY A 318 -0.21 7.62 -17.86
N VAL A 319 -0.27 6.48 -17.16
CA VAL A 319 0.87 5.59 -16.98
C VAL A 319 1.30 4.96 -18.31
N GLU A 320 0.34 4.54 -19.15
CA GLU A 320 0.65 4.04 -20.50
C GLU A 320 1.31 5.12 -21.36
N ARG A 321 0.85 6.37 -21.27
CA ARG A 321 1.45 7.49 -21.98
C ARG A 321 2.85 7.81 -21.47
N ALA A 322 3.06 7.82 -20.15
CA ALA A 322 4.38 8.02 -19.54
C ALA A 322 5.38 6.96 -20.03
N ARG A 323 5.01 5.68 -20.02
CA ARG A 323 5.80 4.59 -20.62
C ARG A 323 6.12 4.88 -22.07
N ASN A 324 5.12 5.24 -22.88
CA ASN A 324 5.29 5.49 -24.31
C ASN A 324 6.17 6.73 -24.60
N ASP A 325 6.27 7.68 -23.65
CA ASP A 325 7.18 8.83 -23.74
C ASP A 325 8.59 8.54 -23.17
N GLY A 326 8.78 7.34 -22.59
CA GLY A 326 10.07 6.82 -22.15
C GLY A 326 10.31 6.83 -20.64
N VAL A 327 9.28 7.05 -19.82
CA VAL A 327 9.35 6.94 -18.35
C VAL A 327 9.39 5.46 -17.96
N GLY A 328 10.39 5.04 -17.18
CA GLY A 328 10.46 3.67 -16.67
C GLY A 328 9.38 3.37 -15.64
N LEU A 329 8.87 2.14 -15.59
CA LEU A 329 7.83 1.74 -14.65
C LEU A 329 8.30 0.59 -13.77
N ALA A 330 8.02 0.65 -12.47
CA ALA A 330 8.16 -0.48 -11.57
C ALA A 330 6.85 -0.74 -10.82
N PHE A 331 6.39 -1.99 -10.87
CA PHE A 331 5.27 -2.48 -10.07
C PHE A 331 5.84 -3.34 -8.94
N LEU A 332 5.92 -2.77 -7.74
CA LEU A 332 6.48 -3.40 -6.54
C LEU A 332 5.39 -4.04 -5.70
N GLY A 333 4.65 -4.95 -6.35
CA GLY A 333 3.53 -5.67 -5.78
C GLY A 333 2.93 -6.70 -6.75
N ALA A 334 1.64 -6.96 -6.62
CA ALA A 334 0.87 -7.76 -7.56
C ALA A 334 -0.56 -7.25 -7.63
N ASN A 335 -1.34 -7.76 -8.60
CA ASN A 335 -2.72 -7.37 -8.83
C ASN A 335 -2.89 -5.89 -9.17
N ALA A 336 -1.87 -5.28 -9.78
CA ALA A 336 -1.90 -3.88 -10.15
C ALA A 336 -2.84 -3.64 -11.33
N SER A 337 -3.63 -2.57 -11.27
CA SER A 337 -4.55 -2.17 -12.35
C SER A 337 -5.52 -3.29 -12.76
N PHE A 338 -6.11 -3.99 -11.79
CA PHE A 338 -7.03 -5.12 -12.04
C PHE A 338 -8.45 -4.64 -12.33
N TRP A 339 -8.97 -3.71 -11.53
CA TRP A 339 -10.30 -3.11 -11.71
C TRP A 339 -10.21 -1.74 -12.37
N GLN A 340 -11.05 -1.51 -13.39
CA GLN A 340 -11.44 -0.17 -13.79
C GLN A 340 -12.43 0.37 -12.75
N MET A 341 -12.20 1.59 -12.30
CA MET A 341 -13.09 2.30 -11.38
C MET A 341 -13.30 3.75 -11.82
N ARG A 342 -14.21 4.46 -11.14
CA ARG A 342 -14.45 5.89 -11.37
C ARG A 342 -14.47 6.64 -10.05
N PHE A 343 -14.22 7.93 -10.11
CA PHE A 343 -14.50 8.84 -9.01
C PHE A 343 -15.85 9.54 -9.17
N GLU A 344 -16.46 9.87 -8.04
CA GLU A 344 -17.56 10.80 -7.89
C GLU A 344 -17.29 11.72 -6.70
N ALA A 345 -18.02 12.83 -6.63
CA ALA A 345 -17.99 13.70 -5.47
C ALA A 345 -18.59 13.03 -4.22
N ASP A 346 -18.24 13.53 -3.03
CA ASP A 346 -18.97 13.25 -1.80
C ASP A 346 -20.37 13.90 -1.81
N SER A 347 -21.17 13.66 -0.77
CA SER A 347 -22.48 14.31 -0.62
C SER A 347 -22.42 15.83 -0.45
N ALA A 348 -21.25 16.40 -0.13
CA ALA A 348 -21.02 17.85 -0.03
C ALA A 348 -20.60 18.48 -1.38
N GLY A 349 -20.34 17.67 -2.41
CA GLY A 349 -19.90 18.10 -3.73
C GLY A 349 -18.38 18.23 -3.89
N THR A 350 -17.59 17.79 -2.91
CA THR A 350 -16.13 17.72 -3.03
C THR A 350 -15.77 16.61 -4.03
N PRO A 351 -15.06 16.90 -5.13
CA PRO A 351 -14.72 15.90 -6.13
C PRO A 351 -13.80 14.81 -5.57
N ASP A 352 -13.80 13.64 -6.22
CA ASP A 352 -12.86 12.54 -6.00
C ASP A 352 -12.81 11.97 -4.58
N ARG A 353 -13.90 12.14 -3.84
CA ARG A 353 -14.10 11.59 -2.49
C ARG A 353 -14.79 10.23 -2.46
N THR A 354 -15.43 9.82 -3.56
CA THR A 354 -16.12 8.54 -3.68
C THR A 354 -15.55 7.68 -4.79
N VAL A 355 -15.05 6.49 -4.45
CA VAL A 355 -14.66 5.44 -5.41
C VAL A 355 -15.89 4.63 -5.83
N VAL A 356 -16.12 4.49 -7.12
CA VAL A 356 -17.25 3.77 -7.73
C VAL A 356 -16.75 2.58 -8.52
N CYS A 357 -17.27 1.39 -8.20
CA CYS A 357 -16.99 0.16 -8.94
C CYS A 357 -18.14 -0.84 -8.78
N TYR A 358 -18.91 -1.04 -9.84
CA TYR A 358 -20.01 -2.02 -9.91
C TYR A 358 -19.52 -3.47 -10.00
N LYS A 359 -18.23 -3.67 -10.33
CA LYS A 359 -17.57 -4.96 -10.48
C LYS A 359 -18.37 -5.90 -11.38
N VAL A 360 -18.71 -5.42 -12.57
CA VAL A 360 -19.46 -6.16 -13.59
C VAL A 360 -18.51 -6.94 -14.50
N SER A 361 -19.02 -7.92 -15.24
CA SER A 361 -18.26 -8.70 -16.19
C SER A 361 -19.11 -9.18 -17.37
N THR A 362 -18.47 -9.34 -18.52
CA THR A 362 -19.07 -9.99 -19.69
C THR A 362 -19.46 -11.43 -19.37
N LEU A 363 -18.60 -12.15 -18.62
CA LEU A 363 -18.79 -13.56 -18.29
C LEU A 363 -20.05 -13.82 -17.46
N GLN A 364 -20.36 -12.93 -16.52
CA GLN A 364 -21.56 -13.03 -15.68
C GLN A 364 -22.81 -12.45 -16.35
N ASN A 365 -22.68 -11.92 -17.57
CA ASN A 365 -23.75 -11.26 -18.32
C ASN A 365 -24.44 -10.15 -17.50
N ASP A 366 -23.66 -9.37 -16.75
CA ASP A 366 -24.18 -8.41 -15.77
C ASP A 366 -23.71 -6.96 -16.03
N LEU A 367 -23.08 -6.70 -17.19
CA LEU A 367 -22.59 -5.37 -17.60
C LEU A 367 -23.63 -4.26 -17.49
N ALA A 368 -24.92 -4.56 -17.72
CA ALA A 368 -26.01 -3.60 -17.63
C ALA A 368 -26.26 -3.04 -16.22
N ARG A 369 -25.66 -3.62 -15.17
CA ARG A 369 -25.65 -3.04 -13.81
C ARG A 369 -24.85 -1.76 -13.74
N ASP A 370 -23.85 -1.57 -14.60
CA ASP A 370 -23.09 -0.33 -14.67
C ASP A 370 -23.83 0.69 -15.56
N PRO A 371 -24.20 1.87 -15.06
CA PRO A 371 -24.92 2.88 -15.83
C PRO A 371 -24.16 3.44 -17.05
N PHE A 372 -22.85 3.18 -17.16
CA PHE A 372 -22.03 3.55 -18.32
C PHE A 372 -22.06 2.53 -19.46
N TYR A 373 -22.49 1.29 -19.21
CA TYR A 373 -22.56 0.26 -20.24
C TYR A 373 -23.56 0.65 -21.35
N GLY A 374 -23.11 0.56 -22.60
CA GLY A 374 -23.87 0.98 -23.78
C GLY A 374 -23.87 2.49 -24.04
N LYS A 375 -23.27 3.30 -23.15
CA LYS A 375 -23.12 4.76 -23.32
C LYS A 375 -21.67 5.15 -23.57
N ASP A 376 -20.79 4.75 -22.66
CA ASP A 376 -19.35 4.83 -22.82
C ASP A 376 -18.72 3.61 -22.15
N ASN A 377 -18.49 2.59 -22.96
CA ASN A 377 -17.93 1.33 -22.50
C ASN A 377 -16.51 1.47 -21.94
N THR A 378 -15.77 2.53 -22.29
CA THR A 378 -14.40 2.73 -21.80
C THR A 378 -14.35 3.08 -20.31
N LEU A 379 -15.49 3.48 -19.75
CA LEU A 379 -15.65 3.84 -18.36
C LEU A 379 -16.33 2.75 -17.52
N VAL A 380 -16.79 1.64 -18.12
CA VAL A 380 -17.45 0.54 -17.40
C VAL A 380 -16.50 -0.06 -16.36
N THR A 381 -16.96 -0.20 -15.12
CA THR A 381 -16.18 -0.72 -14.00
C THR A 381 -16.17 -2.25 -13.99
N ALA A 382 -15.43 -2.82 -14.94
CA ALA A 382 -15.12 -4.24 -15.06
C ALA A 382 -13.62 -4.47 -14.78
N HIS A 383 -13.17 -5.72 -14.82
CA HIS A 383 -11.73 -5.97 -14.91
C HIS A 383 -11.19 -5.32 -16.17
N TRP A 384 -9.98 -4.76 -16.13
CA TRP A 384 -9.32 -4.19 -17.29
C TRP A 384 -9.17 -5.18 -18.46
N ARG A 385 -9.00 -6.48 -18.14
CA ARG A 385 -8.99 -7.59 -19.11
C ARG A 385 -10.34 -8.06 -19.62
N ASP A 386 -11.45 -7.60 -19.04
CA ASP A 386 -12.79 -8.01 -19.49
C ASP A 386 -13.01 -7.58 -20.96
N PRO A 387 -13.69 -8.37 -21.81
CA PRO A 387 -13.93 -8.03 -23.20
C PRO A 387 -14.54 -6.64 -23.45
N VAL A 388 -15.30 -6.09 -22.48
CA VAL A 388 -15.88 -4.74 -22.62
C VAL A 388 -14.82 -3.63 -22.63
N LEU A 389 -13.67 -3.85 -21.95
CA LEU A 389 -12.54 -2.91 -21.89
C LEU A 389 -11.37 -3.34 -22.78
N ALA A 390 -11.12 -4.65 -22.91
CA ALA A 390 -10.09 -5.26 -23.74
C ALA A 390 -8.66 -4.70 -23.54
N ARG A 391 -8.31 -4.33 -22.30
CA ARG A 391 -7.01 -3.76 -21.92
C ARG A 391 -6.37 -4.57 -20.79
N PRO A 392 -5.99 -5.83 -21.02
CA PRO A 392 -5.45 -6.67 -19.96
C PRO A 392 -4.19 -6.04 -19.34
N GLU A 393 -4.00 -6.30 -18.07
CA GLU A 393 -2.97 -5.71 -17.22
C GLU A 393 -1.58 -6.04 -17.76
N ASN A 394 -1.38 -7.26 -18.29
CA ASN A 394 -0.11 -7.69 -18.85
C ASN A 394 0.33 -6.86 -20.08
N ALA A 395 -0.59 -6.20 -20.79
CA ALA A 395 -0.24 -5.28 -21.89
C ALA A 395 0.55 -4.04 -21.40
N LEU A 396 0.39 -3.69 -20.12
CA LEU A 396 1.14 -2.64 -19.45
C LEU A 396 2.22 -3.22 -18.54
N VAL A 397 1.85 -4.09 -17.61
CA VAL A 397 2.69 -4.58 -16.51
C VAL A 397 3.65 -5.70 -16.97
N GLY A 398 3.35 -6.39 -18.07
CA GLY A 398 4.09 -7.58 -18.55
C GLY A 398 3.57 -8.89 -17.97
N ILE A 399 3.00 -8.85 -16.77
CA ILE A 399 2.32 -9.95 -16.07
C ILE A 399 0.96 -9.46 -15.58
N MET A 400 0.07 -10.37 -15.16
CA MET A 400 -1.23 -9.99 -14.63
C MET A 400 -1.72 -10.96 -13.56
N TYR A 401 -2.70 -10.52 -12.74
CA TYR A 401 -3.29 -11.31 -11.65
C TYR A 401 -3.60 -12.74 -12.07
N SER A 402 -3.09 -13.68 -11.29
CA SER A 402 -3.37 -15.10 -11.43
C SER A 402 -4.23 -15.62 -10.29
N ASN A 403 -3.75 -15.49 -9.06
CA ASN A 403 -4.41 -16.08 -7.91
C ASN A 403 -3.93 -15.49 -6.58
N TYR A 404 -4.53 -15.99 -5.50
CA TYR A 404 -4.21 -15.63 -4.14
C TYR A 404 -4.25 -16.86 -3.22
N THR A 405 -3.71 -16.71 -2.01
CA THR A 405 -3.83 -17.67 -0.92
C THR A 405 -4.26 -16.95 0.35
N ASP A 406 -5.18 -17.54 1.10
CA ASP A 406 -5.55 -17.14 2.46
C ASP A 406 -4.83 -17.97 3.54
N GLN A 407 -3.98 -18.91 3.10
CA GLN A 407 -3.29 -19.82 3.99
C GLN A 407 -2.01 -19.23 4.58
N GLN A 408 -1.65 -19.72 5.77
CA GLN A 408 -0.50 -19.28 6.55
C GLN A 408 0.86 -19.64 5.94
N SER A 409 0.93 -20.45 4.88
CA SER A 409 2.19 -20.81 4.24
C SER A 409 2.35 -20.05 2.94
N LEU A 410 3.19 -19.01 2.99
CA LEU A 410 3.63 -18.28 1.82
C LEU A 410 4.73 -19.07 1.08
N PHE A 411 5.21 -18.53 -0.05
CA PHE A 411 6.13 -19.26 -0.93
C PHE A 411 7.49 -18.56 -1.04
N PRO A 412 8.58 -19.31 -1.21
CA PRO A 412 9.88 -18.74 -1.52
C PRO A 412 9.88 -18.09 -2.91
N TRP A 413 10.74 -17.10 -3.10
CA TRP A 413 11.00 -16.53 -4.42
C TRP A 413 12.08 -17.34 -5.14
N ARG A 414 11.81 -17.81 -6.36
CA ARG A 414 12.71 -18.73 -7.08
C ARG A 414 13.16 -18.16 -8.43
N VAL A 415 14.46 -18.02 -8.62
CA VAL A 415 15.06 -17.58 -9.89
C VAL A 415 14.69 -18.58 -10.99
N ASP A 416 14.27 -18.07 -12.15
CA ASP A 416 13.95 -18.94 -13.28
C ASP A 416 15.20 -19.69 -13.76
N VAL A 417 15.03 -20.96 -14.13
CA VAL A 417 16.15 -21.83 -14.54
C VAL A 417 16.81 -21.38 -15.84
N THR A 418 16.11 -20.58 -16.64
CA THR A 418 16.59 -20.02 -17.91
C THR A 418 16.97 -18.54 -17.80
N ALA A 419 16.85 -17.93 -16.61
CA ALA A 419 17.07 -16.50 -16.42
C ALA A 419 18.49 -16.08 -16.86
N LYS A 420 18.54 -15.17 -17.82
CA LYS A 420 19.77 -14.51 -18.29
C LYS A 420 19.47 -13.03 -18.48
N SER A 421 19.90 -12.19 -17.55
CA SER A 421 19.69 -10.75 -17.63
C SER A 421 20.77 -10.00 -16.88
N ARG A 422 21.12 -8.80 -17.39
CA ARG A 422 22.05 -7.89 -16.73
C ARG A 422 21.57 -7.43 -15.36
N ILE A 423 20.26 -7.42 -15.09
CA ILE A 423 19.77 -7.03 -13.76
C ILE A 423 20.10 -8.08 -12.69
N LEU A 424 20.52 -9.30 -13.09
CA LEU A 424 21.04 -10.33 -12.19
C LEU A 424 22.55 -10.19 -11.94
N ASP A 425 23.26 -9.31 -12.64
CA ASP A 425 24.70 -9.16 -12.51
C ASP A 425 25.09 -8.77 -11.07
N SER A 426 26.08 -9.48 -10.53
CA SER A 426 26.62 -9.27 -9.17
C SER A 426 25.60 -9.41 -8.02
N THR A 427 24.42 -9.98 -8.28
CA THR A 427 23.42 -10.25 -7.22
C THR A 427 23.77 -11.49 -6.39
N GLY A 428 24.51 -12.43 -6.96
CA GLY A 428 24.73 -13.77 -6.41
C GLY A 428 23.53 -14.72 -6.58
N LEU A 429 22.43 -14.25 -7.15
CA LEU A 429 21.25 -15.07 -7.46
C LEU A 429 21.61 -16.13 -8.50
N GLN A 430 21.26 -17.39 -8.23
CA GLN A 430 21.55 -18.52 -9.11
C GLN A 430 20.27 -19.06 -9.75
N PRO A 431 20.26 -19.33 -11.08
CA PRO A 431 19.13 -19.97 -11.75
C PRO A 431 18.65 -21.23 -11.03
N GLY A 432 17.34 -21.32 -10.80
CA GLY A 432 16.70 -22.45 -10.14
C GLY A 432 16.77 -22.47 -8.61
N GLN A 433 17.53 -21.58 -7.96
CA GLN A 433 17.58 -21.45 -6.50
C GLN A 433 16.40 -20.64 -5.94
N SER A 434 15.99 -21.01 -4.73
CA SER A 434 14.93 -20.36 -3.95
C SER A 434 15.52 -19.49 -2.84
N TYR A 435 14.90 -18.35 -2.57
CA TYR A 435 15.29 -17.38 -1.56
C TYR A 435 14.10 -16.96 -0.71
N GLY A 436 14.34 -16.78 0.59
CA GLY A 436 13.29 -16.59 1.59
C GLY A 436 12.35 -17.80 1.67
N CYS A 437 11.25 -17.66 2.41
CA CYS A 437 10.17 -18.64 2.41
C CYS A 437 8.77 -18.02 2.35
N ASP A 438 8.67 -16.68 2.44
CA ASP A 438 7.43 -15.92 2.53
C ASP A 438 7.37 -14.71 1.57
N LEU A 439 8.20 -14.72 0.52
CA LEU A 439 8.35 -13.58 -0.40
C LEU A 439 7.33 -13.57 -1.56
N VAL A 440 6.69 -14.71 -1.80
CA VAL A 440 5.66 -14.86 -2.83
C VAL A 440 4.34 -15.15 -2.18
N GLY A 441 3.40 -14.22 -2.30
CA GLY A 441 2.03 -14.42 -1.82
C GLY A 441 1.37 -13.19 -1.21
N TYR A 442 0.43 -13.50 -0.32
CA TYR A 442 -1.00 -13.17 -0.39
C TYR A 442 -1.60 -13.23 -1.81
N VAL A 443 -1.12 -12.40 -2.74
CA VAL A 443 -1.57 -12.35 -4.14
C VAL A 443 -0.38 -12.37 -5.09
N TRP A 444 -0.52 -13.01 -6.26
CA TRP A 444 0.54 -13.05 -7.28
C TRP A 444 0.04 -12.90 -8.72
N ASP A 445 0.96 -12.41 -9.54
CA ASP A 445 0.80 -12.25 -10.97
C ASP A 445 1.69 -13.25 -11.72
N ARG A 446 1.31 -13.57 -12.97
CA ARG A 446 2.10 -14.44 -13.85
C ARG A 446 2.05 -13.99 -15.30
N VAL A 447 2.89 -14.59 -16.13
CA VAL A 447 2.84 -14.42 -17.59
C VAL A 447 1.65 -15.18 -18.16
N PHE A 448 0.90 -14.54 -19.07
CA PHE A 448 -0.21 -15.15 -19.80
C PHE A 448 0.05 -15.15 -21.30
N GLN A 449 -0.42 -16.19 -21.99
CA GLN A 449 -0.38 -16.27 -23.46
C GLN A 449 -1.72 -15.83 -24.05
N ASN A 450 -2.02 -14.54 -23.95
CA ASN A 450 -3.29 -13.94 -24.41
C ASN A 450 -3.12 -13.02 -25.63
N GLY A 451 -1.94 -13.02 -26.27
CA GLY A 451 -1.61 -12.13 -27.39
C GLY A 451 -1.30 -10.67 -27.01
N ALA A 452 -1.42 -10.30 -25.73
CA ALA A 452 -1.15 -8.95 -25.23
C ALA A 452 0.17 -8.82 -24.46
N THR A 453 0.86 -9.95 -24.18
CA THR A 453 2.17 -9.93 -23.52
C THR A 453 3.18 -9.17 -24.38
N PRO A 454 3.88 -8.16 -23.81
CA PRO A 454 4.86 -7.38 -24.54
C PRO A 454 5.97 -8.23 -25.17
N PRO A 455 6.38 -7.93 -26.42
CA PRO A 455 7.48 -8.63 -27.04
C PRO A 455 8.77 -8.43 -26.24
N GLY A 456 9.63 -9.45 -26.23
CA GLY A 456 10.92 -9.39 -25.54
C GLY A 456 10.87 -9.50 -24.01
N LEU A 457 9.70 -9.77 -23.41
CA LEU A 457 9.56 -9.99 -21.97
C LEU A 457 10.58 -11.02 -21.45
N GLN A 458 11.32 -10.63 -20.41
CA GLN A 458 12.30 -11.47 -19.72
C GLN A 458 11.72 -11.96 -18.40
N VAL A 459 11.73 -13.27 -18.19
CA VAL A 459 11.34 -13.89 -16.92
C VAL A 459 12.59 -14.01 -16.04
N ILE A 460 12.55 -13.38 -14.88
CA ILE A 460 13.64 -13.37 -13.89
C ILE A 460 13.43 -14.46 -12.85
N ALA A 461 12.18 -14.61 -12.41
CA ALA A 461 11.78 -15.64 -11.46
C ALA A 461 10.50 -16.34 -11.88
N GLN A 462 10.43 -17.61 -11.51
CA GLN A 462 9.23 -18.43 -11.59
C GLN A 462 9.11 -19.22 -10.29
N SER A 463 8.23 -18.76 -9.42
CA SER A 463 8.05 -19.30 -8.08
C SER A 463 6.81 -20.20 -8.06
N PRO A 464 6.94 -21.51 -7.77
CA PRO A 464 5.79 -22.38 -7.62
C PRO A 464 4.89 -21.92 -6.46
N THR A 465 3.59 -21.86 -6.71
CA THR A 465 2.58 -21.44 -5.72
C THR A 465 1.44 -22.44 -5.63
N LYS A 466 0.60 -22.29 -4.61
CA LYS A 466 -0.69 -22.97 -4.49
C LYS A 466 -1.73 -21.96 -4.05
N ASN A 467 -2.88 -21.95 -4.71
CA ASN A 467 -3.98 -21.07 -4.34
C ASN A 467 -4.74 -21.54 -3.09
N TYR A 468 -5.73 -20.76 -2.68
CA TYR A 468 -6.62 -21.08 -1.55
C TYR A 468 -7.33 -22.46 -1.67
N LEU A 469 -7.48 -22.99 -2.90
CA LEU A 469 -8.02 -24.34 -3.18
C LEU A 469 -6.92 -25.42 -3.26
N GLN A 470 -5.68 -25.11 -2.88
CA GLN A 470 -4.50 -25.97 -3.02
C GLN A 470 -4.14 -26.36 -4.46
N ALA A 471 -4.73 -25.69 -5.47
CA ALA A 471 -4.37 -25.92 -6.85
C ALA A 471 -3.01 -25.26 -7.14
N ALA A 472 -2.13 -26.02 -7.80
CA ALA A 472 -0.81 -25.54 -8.19
C ALA A 472 -0.93 -24.39 -9.21
N ASP A 473 -0.09 -23.38 -9.02
CA ASP A 473 0.09 -22.26 -9.93
C ASP A 473 1.56 -21.79 -9.84
N PHE A 474 1.89 -20.64 -10.41
CA PHE A 474 3.17 -19.98 -10.22
C PHE A 474 3.04 -18.46 -10.28
N SER A 475 4.00 -17.78 -9.66
CA SER A 475 4.24 -16.34 -9.77
C SER A 475 5.44 -16.08 -10.68
N ASN A 476 5.42 -14.98 -11.45
CA ASN A 476 6.58 -14.54 -12.23
C ASN A 476 7.05 -13.14 -11.83
N THR A 477 8.37 -12.97 -11.67
CA THR A 477 9.02 -11.65 -11.71
C THR A 477 9.56 -11.41 -13.11
N THR A 478 9.25 -10.26 -13.70
CA THR A 478 9.58 -10.01 -15.12
C THR A 478 10.01 -8.57 -15.37
N TYR A 479 10.68 -8.35 -16.50
CA TYR A 479 10.75 -7.01 -17.10
C TYR A 479 10.69 -7.08 -18.62
N TYR A 480 10.31 -5.98 -19.27
CA TYR A 480 10.47 -5.77 -20.71
C TYR A 480 10.93 -4.34 -21.00
N ILE A 481 11.42 -4.12 -22.23
CA ILE A 481 11.71 -2.79 -22.75
C ILE A 481 10.61 -2.42 -23.75
N ALA A 482 9.89 -1.33 -23.49
CA ALA A 482 8.86 -0.82 -24.38
C ALA A 482 9.49 -0.21 -25.66
N PRO A 483 8.73 -0.04 -26.76
CA PRO A 483 9.25 0.59 -27.98
C PRO A 483 9.84 2.00 -27.79
N SER A 484 9.46 2.69 -26.72
CA SER A 484 9.99 4.00 -26.32
C SER A 484 11.38 3.94 -25.66
N GLY A 485 11.88 2.73 -25.38
CA GLY A 485 13.06 2.46 -24.56
C GLY A 485 12.78 2.42 -23.06
N ALA A 486 11.55 2.66 -22.61
CA ALA A 486 11.20 2.55 -21.19
C ALA A 486 11.31 1.10 -20.70
N MET A 487 12.01 0.88 -19.58
CA MET A 487 11.95 -0.39 -18.88
C MET A 487 10.67 -0.49 -18.06
N VAL A 488 9.98 -1.63 -18.10
CA VAL A 488 8.87 -1.94 -17.19
C VAL A 488 9.23 -3.21 -16.41
N PHE A 489 9.37 -3.07 -15.09
CA PHE A 489 9.63 -4.15 -14.14
C PHE A 489 8.38 -4.47 -13.32
N ALA A 490 8.15 -5.76 -13.06
CA ALA A 490 7.07 -6.21 -12.18
C ALA A 490 7.56 -7.33 -11.25
N SER A 491 7.37 -7.15 -9.94
CA SER A 491 7.79 -8.12 -8.93
C SER A 491 6.96 -9.41 -8.96
N GLY A 492 5.66 -9.30 -9.23
CA GLY A 492 4.73 -10.42 -9.36
C GLY A 492 4.24 -11.02 -8.04
N SER A 493 4.51 -10.33 -6.93
CA SER A 493 4.07 -10.69 -5.59
C SER A 493 3.88 -9.42 -4.76
N ILE A 494 2.78 -9.34 -4.00
CA ILE A 494 2.56 -8.28 -3.00
C ILE A 494 3.71 -8.24 -1.99
N LEU A 495 4.33 -9.38 -1.70
CA LEU A 495 5.28 -9.53 -0.60
C LEU A 495 6.75 -9.52 -1.02
N LEU A 496 7.11 -9.29 -2.30
CA LEU A 496 8.54 -9.34 -2.69
C LEU A 496 9.37 -8.26 -1.98
N THR A 497 8.78 -7.09 -1.74
CA THR A 497 9.43 -5.97 -1.03
C THR A 497 9.82 -6.37 0.40
N ALA A 498 9.29 -7.50 0.89
CA ALA A 498 9.69 -8.07 2.15
C ALA A 498 11.18 -8.42 2.26
N ALA A 499 11.79 -8.71 1.12
CA ALA A 499 13.20 -9.03 1.03
C ALA A 499 14.11 -7.82 1.31
N LEU A 500 13.56 -6.61 1.33
CA LEU A 500 14.33 -5.37 1.24
C LEU A 500 14.63 -4.73 2.60
N ASP A 501 13.80 -4.99 3.60
CA ASP A 501 13.94 -4.36 4.91
C ASP A 501 13.47 -5.28 6.05
N SER A 502 14.01 -5.06 7.25
CA SER A 502 13.70 -5.85 8.43
C SER A 502 12.38 -5.50 9.10
N TYR A 503 11.78 -4.35 8.77
CA TYR A 503 10.44 -4.02 9.23
C TYR A 503 9.42 -5.01 8.67
N ARG A 504 8.49 -5.48 9.49
CA ARG A 504 7.38 -6.37 9.09
C ARG A 504 6.22 -6.10 10.02
N LEU A 505 5.12 -5.55 9.48
CA LEU A 505 3.88 -5.49 10.25
C LEU A 505 3.35 -6.91 10.50
N HIS A 506 3.21 -7.67 9.42
CA HIS A 506 2.78 -9.06 9.46
C HIS A 506 3.99 -9.96 9.16
N ARG A 507 4.28 -10.90 10.06
CA ARG A 507 5.30 -11.94 9.84
C ARG A 507 4.60 -13.28 9.63
N ASP A 508 5.09 -14.08 8.69
CA ASP A 508 4.63 -15.45 8.55
C ASP A 508 5.12 -16.28 9.75
N ASN A 509 4.17 -16.82 10.50
CA ASN A 509 4.40 -17.64 11.70
C ASN A 509 5.08 -18.98 11.41
N THR A 510 5.20 -19.37 10.14
CA THR A 510 5.94 -20.55 9.69
C THR A 510 7.36 -20.22 9.23
N CYS A 511 7.64 -18.93 8.98
CA CYS A 511 8.93 -18.40 8.52
C CYS A 511 9.66 -17.53 9.55
N TYR A 512 9.11 -17.33 10.76
CA TYR A 512 9.60 -16.40 11.77
C TYR A 512 11.06 -16.57 12.23
N LEU A 513 11.68 -17.74 12.00
CA LEU A 513 13.09 -18.01 12.31
C LEU A 513 14.05 -17.56 11.19
N GLN A 514 13.55 -17.26 9.99
CA GLN A 514 14.37 -16.80 8.88
C GLN A 514 14.43 -15.27 8.83
N ASN A 515 15.60 -14.74 8.50
CA ASN A 515 15.72 -13.32 8.20
C ASN A 515 14.97 -13.04 6.90
N SER A 516 13.95 -12.18 6.96
CA SER A 516 13.18 -11.79 5.76
C SER A 516 14.05 -11.03 4.77
N VAL A 517 15.10 -10.34 5.23
CA VAL A 517 16.02 -9.59 4.37
C VAL A 517 16.89 -10.54 3.56
N VAL A 518 16.82 -10.42 2.23
CA VAL A 518 17.65 -11.18 1.29
C VAL A 518 18.59 -10.21 0.56
N PRO A 519 19.88 -10.13 0.95
CA PRO A 519 20.83 -9.19 0.34
C PRO A 519 20.94 -9.32 -1.19
N ALA A 520 20.82 -10.55 -1.71
CA ALA A 520 20.83 -10.81 -3.14
C ALA A 520 19.64 -10.16 -3.87
N ILE A 521 18.45 -10.13 -3.23
CA ILE A 521 17.27 -9.43 -3.75
C ILE A 521 17.40 -7.92 -3.57
N GLN A 522 18.00 -7.41 -2.49
CA GLN A 522 18.34 -5.99 -2.38
C GLN A 522 19.25 -5.54 -3.54
N LYS A 523 20.24 -6.35 -3.93
CA LYS A 523 21.10 -6.04 -5.08
C LYS A 523 20.36 -6.13 -6.41
N LEU A 524 19.46 -7.11 -6.59
CA LEU A 524 18.57 -7.16 -7.75
C LEU A 524 17.73 -5.89 -7.86
N MET A 525 17.07 -5.47 -6.77
CA MET A 525 16.27 -4.25 -6.76
C MET A 525 17.11 -3.00 -6.98
N ALA A 526 18.34 -2.94 -6.45
CA ALA A 526 19.25 -1.83 -6.75
C ALA A 526 19.59 -1.75 -8.25
N ASN A 527 19.85 -2.90 -8.91
CA ASN A 527 20.09 -2.95 -10.35
C ASN A 527 18.84 -2.53 -11.15
N VAL A 528 17.63 -2.92 -10.70
CA VAL A 528 16.35 -2.46 -11.29
C VAL A 528 16.21 -0.95 -11.16
N MET A 529 16.36 -0.41 -9.94
CA MET A 529 16.26 1.03 -9.69
C MET A 529 17.28 1.83 -10.50
N GLU A 530 18.50 1.33 -10.66
CA GLU A 530 19.51 1.95 -11.52
C GLU A 530 19.08 1.98 -12.99
N ALA A 531 18.45 0.91 -13.49
CA ALA A 531 18.07 0.77 -14.90
C ALA A 531 16.79 1.53 -15.29
N LEU A 532 15.81 1.69 -14.39
CA LEU A 532 14.50 2.30 -14.67
C LEU A 532 14.57 3.69 -15.35
N PRO A 533 15.43 4.64 -14.90
CA PRO A 533 15.42 6.03 -15.39
C PRO A 533 16.00 6.22 -16.79
N PHE A 534 16.55 5.16 -17.39
CA PHE A 534 17.26 5.23 -18.66
C PHE A 534 16.40 4.71 -19.81
N LYS A 535 16.62 5.28 -20.99
CA LYS A 535 16.07 4.75 -22.25
C LYS A 535 16.98 3.66 -22.78
N HIS A 536 16.46 2.44 -22.84
CA HIS A 536 17.16 1.27 -23.34
C HIS A 536 16.96 1.11 -24.85
N PRO A 537 17.92 0.52 -25.57
CA PRO A 537 17.69 0.10 -26.95
C PRO A 537 16.56 -0.95 -26.98
N ALA A 538 15.62 -0.77 -27.90
CA ALA A 538 14.50 -1.68 -28.13
C ALA A 538 14.93 -3.02 -28.70
#